data_AF-A0A6P3XH92-F1
#
_entry.id   AF-A0A6P3XH92-F1
#
_cell.length_a   1.000
_cell.length_b   1.000
_cell.length_c   1.000
_cell.angle_alpha   90.00
_cell.angle_beta   90.00
_cell.angle_gamma   90.00
#
_symmetry.space_group_name_H-M   'P 1'
#
loop_
_entity.id
_entity.type
_entity.pdbx_description
1 polymer ?
#
loop_
_entity_poly.entity_id
_entity_poly.type
_entity_poly.pdbx_seq_one_letter_code
_entity_poly.pdbx_strand_id
1 'polypeptide(L)' 'MDSKFLNKNDMMRSQKDNPSMSSDCICYRPHSNIICNRCGFWIKGRVRYYCPQHPKIVFLHDHHQCPRCKSYDFMLTEI' A
#
# COMPACT_ATOMS: atom_id res chain seq x y z
N MET A 1 -39.52 5.32 7.05
CA MET A 1 -38.97 4.63 5.86
C MET A 1 -37.66 5.32 5.49
N ASP A 2 -36.70 5.41 6.40
CA ASP A 2 -35.68 4.38 6.69
C ASP A 2 -35.02 3.93 5.38
N SER A 3 -33.77 4.28 5.09
CA SER A 3 -32.64 3.71 5.82
C SER A 3 -31.36 4.52 5.60
N LYS A 4 -30.75 4.94 6.71
CA LYS A 4 -29.34 5.33 6.78
C LYS A 4 -28.51 4.05 6.81
N PHE A 5 -27.68 3.80 5.80
CA PHE A 5 -26.59 2.82 5.90
C PHE A 5 -25.26 3.56 5.99
N LEU A 6 -24.97 4.12 7.17
CA LEU A 6 -23.59 4.38 7.57
C LEU A 6 -23.02 3.05 8.06
N ASN A 7 -22.19 2.42 7.22
CA ASN A 7 -21.42 1.26 7.66
C ASN A 7 -20.23 1.76 8.48
N LYS A 8 -20.41 1.73 9.80
CA LYS A 8 -19.37 1.98 10.80
C LYS A 8 -18.38 0.84 10.73
N ASN A 9 -17.14 1.07 10.27
CA ASN A 9 -15.96 0.27 10.65
C ASN A 9 -14.61 0.87 10.21
N ASP A 10 -14.49 2.20 10.11
CA ASP A 10 -13.18 2.84 9.94
C ASP A 10 -12.47 2.99 11.29
N MET A 11 -11.98 1.88 11.85
CA MET A 11 -10.94 1.89 12.88
C MET A 11 -9.61 2.32 12.24
N MET A 12 -9.48 3.60 11.91
CA MET A 12 -8.19 4.22 11.66
C MET A 12 -7.47 4.35 13.00
N ARG A 13 -6.61 3.35 13.30
CA ARG A 13 -5.64 3.40 14.40
C ARG A 13 -4.73 4.60 14.16
N SER A 14 -4.99 5.68 14.89
CA SER A 14 -4.07 6.79 15.09
C SER A 14 -2.86 6.26 15.87
N GLN A 15 -1.83 5.77 15.16
CA GLN A 15 -0.58 5.38 15.79
C GLN A 15 0.25 6.63 16.10
N LYS A 16 0.17 7.07 17.36
CA LYS A 16 1.22 7.82 18.03
C LYS A 16 2.31 6.82 18.39
N ASP A 17 3.40 6.77 17.62
CA ASP A 17 4.58 6.00 18.02
C ASP A 17 5.75 6.98 18.22
N ASN A 18 6.27 6.98 19.44
CA ASN A 18 7.40 7.78 19.91
C ASN A 18 8.67 7.43 19.10
N PRO A 19 9.56 8.42 18.83
CA PRO A 19 10.74 8.21 18.01
C PRO A 19 11.88 7.67 18.88
N SER A 20 12.25 6.40 18.69
CA SER A 20 13.56 5.93 19.13
C SER A 20 14.19 5.03 18.06
N MET A 21 15.19 5.61 17.38
CA MET A 21 16.20 4.99 16.50
C MET A 21 15.73 4.59 15.08
N SER A 22 15.54 5.62 14.26
CA SER A 22 15.99 5.74 12.85
C SER A 22 15.83 4.52 11.94
N SER A 23 14.59 4.14 11.66
CA SER A 23 14.21 3.61 10.35
C SER A 23 12.82 4.19 10.09
N ASP A 24 12.73 5.16 9.18
CA ASP A 24 11.47 5.86 8.92
C ASP A 24 10.37 4.85 8.57
N CYS A 25 9.23 4.94 9.26
CA CYS A 25 8.10 4.06 9.01
C CYS A 25 7.53 4.33 7.62
N ILE A 26 7.56 3.33 6.73
CA ILE A 26 7.05 3.48 5.35
C ILE A 26 5.57 3.10 5.19
N CYS A 27 4.89 2.74 6.28
CA CYS A 27 3.51 2.22 6.25
C CYS A 27 2.51 3.22 5.64
N TYR A 28 2.67 4.51 5.92
CA TYR A 28 1.73 5.56 5.51
C TYR A 28 2.28 6.42 4.36
N ARG A 29 3.23 5.89 3.58
CA ARG A 29 3.71 6.57 2.38
C ARG A 29 2.54 6.83 1.41
N PRO A 30 2.53 7.96 0.68
CA PRO A 30 1.45 8.30 -0.24
C PRO A 30 1.28 7.23 -1.33
N HIS A 31 0.05 7.04 -1.80
CA HIS A 31 -0.21 6.21 -2.97
C HIS A 31 0.27 6.93 -4.23
N SER A 32 0.98 6.22 -5.09
CA SER A 32 1.46 6.67 -6.39
C SER A 32 0.66 5.95 -7.50
N ASN A 33 1.09 6.09 -8.75
CA ASN A 33 0.65 5.16 -9.79
C ASN A 33 1.78 4.17 -10.09
N ILE A 34 1.43 2.93 -10.38
CA ILE A 34 2.38 1.89 -10.76
C ILE A 34 2.19 1.57 -12.23
N ILE A 35 3.28 1.60 -12.99
CA ILE A 35 3.35 1.04 -14.33
C ILE A 35 4.13 -0.28 -14.33
N CYS A 36 3.61 -1.28 -15.02
CA CYS A 36 4.33 -2.53 -15.26
C CYS A 36 5.14 -2.44 -16.55
N ASN A 37 6.47 -2.44 -16.44
CA ASN A 37 7.38 -2.35 -17.59
C ASN A 37 7.34 -3.57 -18.52
N ARG A 38 6.77 -4.70 -18.06
CA ARG A 38 6.62 -5.91 -18.88
C ARG A 38 5.39 -5.85 -19.79
N CYS A 39 4.25 -5.38 -19.30
CA CYS A 39 2.96 -5.46 -20.02
C CYS A 39 2.26 -4.12 -20.22
N GLY A 40 2.85 -3.02 -19.76
CA GLY A 40 2.28 -1.68 -19.86
C GLY A 40 1.03 -1.45 -19.00
N PHE A 41 0.68 -2.38 -18.11
CA PHE A 41 -0.49 -2.21 -17.23
C PHE A 41 -0.25 -1.09 -16.22
N TRP A 42 -1.27 -0.25 -16.02
CA TRP A 42 -1.23 0.91 -15.14
C TRP A 42 -2.29 0.77 -14.04
N ILE A 43 -1.91 1.01 -12.79
CA ILE A 43 -2.79 0.88 -11.63
C ILE A 43 -2.44 1.90 -10.55
N LYS A 44 -3.46 2.39 -9.84
CA LYS A 44 -3.28 3.23 -8.66
C LYS A 44 -2.93 2.36 -7.46
N GLY A 45 -1.87 2.71 -6.75
CA GLY A 45 -1.38 1.94 -5.61
C GLY A 45 0.09 2.21 -5.39
N ARG A 46 0.80 1.24 -4.82
CA ARG A 46 2.22 1.42 -4.57
C ARG A 46 2.95 0.07 -4.55
N VAL A 47 4.24 0.04 -4.90
CA VAL A 47 5.02 -1.21 -4.91
C VAL A 47 5.24 -1.68 -3.48
N ARG A 48 5.05 -2.98 -3.23
CA ARG A 48 5.14 -3.51 -1.86
C ARG A 48 6.57 -3.45 -1.34
N TYR A 49 6.77 -2.76 -0.22
CA TYR A 49 8.02 -2.78 0.55
C TYR A 49 7.73 -3.22 1.99
N TYR A 50 8.64 -4.00 2.57
CA TYR A 50 8.53 -4.41 3.97
C TYR A 50 8.93 -3.24 4.88
N CYS A 51 8.02 -2.83 5.76
CA CYS A 51 8.36 -1.82 6.75
C CYS A 51 9.26 -2.43 7.83
N PRO A 52 10.43 -1.83 8.14
CA PRO A 52 11.34 -2.35 9.17
C PRO A 52 10.70 -2.33 10.56
N GLN A 53 9.81 -1.37 10.85
CA GLN A 53 9.08 -1.29 12.11
C GLN A 53 7.88 -2.25 12.16
N HIS A 54 7.26 -2.53 11.00
CA HIS A 54 5.99 -3.24 10.91
C HIS A 54 5.99 -4.31 9.80
N PRO A 55 6.80 -5.37 9.92
CA PRO A 55 7.00 -6.34 8.84
C PRO A 55 5.76 -7.20 8.53
N LYS A 56 4.82 -7.30 9.47
CA LYS A 56 3.60 -8.11 9.34
C LYS A 56 2.40 -7.34 8.76
N ILE A 57 2.52 -6.03 8.57
CA ILE A 57 1.44 -5.22 8.01
C ILE A 57 1.46 -5.36 6.49
N VAL A 58 0.29 -5.61 5.91
CA VAL A 58 0.08 -5.67 4.46
C VAL A 58 -1.08 -4.75 4.11
N PHE A 59 -0.90 -3.91 3.11
CA PHE A 59 -1.94 -3.01 2.63
C PHE A 59 -2.55 -3.54 1.33
N LEU A 60 -3.84 -3.28 1.13
CA LEU A 60 -4.59 -3.75 -0.04
C LEU A 60 -4.01 -3.22 -1.36
N HIS A 61 -3.48 -2.00 -1.36
CA HIS A 61 -2.94 -1.33 -2.54
C HIS A 61 -1.41 -1.51 -2.71
N ASP A 62 -0.81 -2.44 -1.94
CA ASP A 62 0.61 -2.78 -2.06
C ASP A 62 0.79 -3.95 -3.01
N HIS A 63 1.26 -3.64 -4.21
CA HIS A 63 1.44 -4.62 -5.27
C HIS A 63 2.85 -5.23 -5.23
N HIS A 64 2.93 -6.53 -4.93
CA HIS A 64 4.17 -7.33 -5.06
C HIS A 64 4.35 -7.91 -6.46
N GLN A 65 3.27 -8.00 -7.23
CA GLN A 65 3.27 -8.50 -8.59
C GLN A 65 2.27 -7.73 -9.44
N CYS A 66 2.51 -7.66 -10.74
CA CYS A 66 1.55 -7.09 -11.67
C CYS A 66 0.24 -7.89 -11.63
N PRO A 67 -0.92 -7.26 -11.37
CA PRO A 67 -2.21 -7.96 -11.35
C PRO A 67 -2.54 -8.68 -12.66
N ARG A 68 -2.08 -8.13 -13.79
CA ARG A 68 -2.36 -8.60 -15.15
C ARG A 68 -1.43 -9.72 -15.62
N CYS A 69 -0.12 -9.47 -15.64
CA CYS A 69 0.86 -10.42 -16.21
C CYS A 69 1.65 -11.20 -15.16
N LYS A 70 1.38 -10.99 -13.87
CA LYS A 70 2.07 -11.61 -12.73
C LYS A 70 3.59 -11.44 -12.75
N SER A 71 4.10 -10.40 -13.42
CA SER A 71 5.51 -10.03 -13.30
C SER A 71 5.82 -9.65 -11.86
N TYR A 72 7.06 -9.88 -11.44
CA TYR A 72 7.56 -9.49 -10.13
C TYR A 72 7.63 -7.97 -9.96
N ASP A 73 7.82 -7.56 -8.72
CA ASP A 73 7.95 -6.19 -8.23
C ASP A 73 9.06 -5.39 -8.92
N PHE A 74 10.19 -6.00 -9.29
CA PHE A 74 11.25 -5.31 -10.04
C PHE A 74 10.83 -4.84 -11.44
N MET A 75 9.72 -5.37 -11.98
CA MET A 75 9.10 -4.92 -13.22
C MET A 75 8.03 -3.84 -13.00
N LEU A 76 7.79 -3.44 -11.75
CA LEU A 76 6.83 -2.41 -11.37
C LEU A 76 7.60 -1.12 -11.06
N THR A 77 7.16 -0.01 -11.64
CA THR A 77 7.75 1.31 -11.42
C THR A 77 6.68 2.25 -10.90
N GLU A 78 6.98 2.94 -9.80
CA GLU A 78 6.15 4.01 -9.29
C GLU A 78 6.43 5.30 -10.04
N ILE A 79 5.36 6.01 -10.41
CA ILE A 79 5.37 7.31 -11.07
C ILE A 79 4.56 8.33 -10.29
#